data_AF-A0A977PV86-F1
#
_entry.id   AF-A0A977PV86-F1
#
_cell.length_a   1.000
_cell.length_b   1.000
_cell.length_c   1.000
_cell.angle_alpha   90.00
_cell.angle_beta   90.00
_cell.angle_gamma   90.00
#
_symmetry.space_group_name_H-M   'P 1'
#
loop_
_entity.id
_entity.type
_entity.pdbx_description
1 polymer ?
#
loop_
_entity_poly.entity_id
_entity_poly.type
_entity_poly.pdbx_seq_one_letter_code
_entity_poly.pdbx_strand_id
1 'polypeptide(L)' 'MKVTIEFVIRDEIGNILSQNSRLAMEIGTQSLHDIEGGVEQMKQKVLPEIEATLLAQAQNEFTKKVKKN' A
#
# COMPACT_ATOMS: atom_id res chain seq x y z
N MET A 1 12.88 16.28 -6.27
CA MET A 1 13.37 15.02 -6.85
C MET A 1 12.14 14.18 -7.05
N LYS A 2 11.86 13.86 -8.31
CA LYS A 2 10.68 13.08 -8.66
C LYS A 2 11.01 11.61 -8.57
N VAL A 3 10.16 10.86 -7.88
CA VAL A 3 10.26 9.40 -7.81
C VAL A 3 8.93 8.77 -8.18
N THR A 4 9.00 7.48 -8.49
CA THR A 4 7.83 6.62 -8.63
C THR A 4 7.95 5.51 -7.60
N ILE A 5 6.89 5.31 -6.82
CA ILE A 5 6.83 4.32 -5.75
C ILE A 5 5.70 3.34 -6.06
N GLU A 6 5.94 2.08 -5.77
CA GLU A 6 5.00 0.99 -5.97
C GLU A 6 4.93 0.14 -4.72
N PHE A 7 3.73 -0.28 -4.34
CA PHE A 7 3.49 -1.13 -3.19
C PHE A 7 2.89 -2.45 -3.67
N VAL A 8 3.50 -3.55 -3.24
CA VAL A 8 3.04 -4.90 -3.51
C VAL A 8 2.77 -5.59 -2.17
N ILE A 9 1.53 -5.99 -1.96
CA ILE A 9 1.11 -6.80 -0.82
C ILE A 9 1.24 -8.25 -1.21
N ARG A 10 1.91 -9.05 -0.38
CA ARG A 10 2.10 -10.49 -0.61
C ARG A 10 1.60 -11.30 0.57
N ASP A 11 1.17 -12.52 0.31
CA ASP A 11 0.90 -13.50 1.37
C ASP A 11 2.22 -14.09 1.91
N GLU A 12 2.10 -14.94 2.93
CA GLU A 12 3.23 -15.58 3.61
C GLU A 12 4.07 -16.49 2.71
N ILE A 13 3.52 -16.94 1.58
CA ILE A 13 4.20 -17.80 0.59
C ILE A 13 4.66 -17.02 -0.65
N GLY A 14 4.50 -15.70 -0.65
CA GLY A 14 5.03 -14.78 -1.66
C GLY A 14 4.08 -14.45 -2.82
N ASN A 15 2.85 -14.97 -2.85
CA ASN A 15 1.87 -14.63 -3.88
C ASN A 15 1.43 -13.18 -3.75
N ILE A 16 1.21 -12.51 -4.87
CA ILE A 16 0.72 -11.12 -4.88
C ILE A 16 -0.77 -11.13 -4.53
N LEU A 17 -1.09 -10.47 -3.43
CA LEU A 17 -2.45 -10.22 -2.97
C LEU A 17 -3.03 -8.96 -3.62
N SER A 18 -2.21 -7.91 -3.70
CA SER A 18 -2.55 -6.65 -4.34
C SER A 18 -1.30 -5.91 -4.76
N GLN A 19 -1.43 -5.08 -5.79
CA GLN A 19 -0.40 -4.19 -6.27
C GLN A 19 -1.04 -2.84 -6.54
N ASN A 20 -0.62 -1.83 -5.79
CA ASN A 20 -1.15 -0.49 -5.95
C ASN A 20 -0.62 0.16 -7.24
N SER A 21 -1.38 1.12 -7.76
CA SER A 21 -0.92 1.92 -8.88
C SER A 21 0.35 2.68 -8.52
N ARG A 22 1.25 2.80 -9.49
CA ARG A 22 2.48 3.57 -9.35
C ARG A 22 2.17 5.00 -8.91
N LEU A 23 2.68 5.39 -7.75
CA LEU A 23 2.55 6.73 -7.20
C LEU A 23 3.76 7.56 -7.61
N ALA A 24 3.56 8.52 -8.50
CA ALA A 24 4.57 9.53 -8.79
C ALA A 24 4.48 10.65 -7.73
N MET A 25 5.61 11.01 -7.13
CA MET A 25 5.65 12.10 -6.15
C MET A 25 6.99 12.83 -6.11
N GLU A 26 6.97 14.06 -5.62
CA GLU A 26 8.16 14.85 -5.32
C GLU A 26 8.57 14.59 -3.86
N ILE A 27 9.79 14.09 -3.63
CA ILE A 27 10.36 13.94 -2.28
C ILE A 27 11.34 15.08 -1.93
N GLY A 28 11.18 16.23 -2.58
CA GLY A 28 11.93 17.44 -2.25
C GLY A 28 13.32 17.58 -2.86
N THR A 29 14.06 18.59 -2.40
CA THR A 29 15.28 19.11 -3.05
C THR A 29 16.60 18.62 -2.45
N GLN A 30 16.61 17.42 -1.85
CA GLN A 30 17.76 16.75 -1.21
C GLN A 30 18.06 17.15 0.25
N SER A 31 17.25 17.99 0.89
CA SER A 31 17.34 18.16 2.35
C SER A 31 16.64 16.99 3.06
N LEU A 32 17.15 16.59 4.24
CA LEU A 32 16.56 15.52 5.04
C LEU A 32 15.08 15.83 5.38
N HIS A 33 14.80 17.09 5.75
CA HIS A 33 13.46 17.53 6.13
C HIS A 33 12.45 17.40 4.98
N ASP A 34 12.83 17.77 3.75
CA ASP A 34 11.91 17.63 2.62
C ASP A 34 11.64 16.16 2.29
N ILE A 35 12.65 15.30 2.44
CA ILE A 35 12.51 13.85 2.22
C ILE A 35 11.57 13.27 3.28
N GLU A 36 11.75 13.60 4.55
CA GLU A 36 10.87 13.17 5.64
C GLU A 36 9.43 13.62 5.42
N GLY A 37 9.22 14.88 5.04
CA GLY A 37 7.90 15.42 4.74
C GLY A 37 7.24 14.69 3.56
N GLY A 38 7.98 14.42 2.48
CA GLY A 38 7.48 13.66 1.35
C GLY A 38 7.11 12.23 1.73
N VAL A 39 7.95 11.52 2.49
CA VAL A 39 7.68 10.16 2.96
C VAL A 39 6.46 10.14 3.88
N GLU A 40 6.28 11.13 4.76
CA GLU A 40 5.11 11.19 5.64
C GLU A 40 3.81 11.41 4.86
N GLN A 41 3.82 12.29 3.84
CA GLN A 41 2.68 12.48 2.95
C GLN A 41 2.34 11.21 2.16
N MET A 42 3.35 10.49 1.68
CA MET A 42 3.17 9.20 1.02
C MET A 42 2.48 8.21 1.97
N LYS A 43 2.95 8.10 3.21
CA LYS A 43 2.41 7.21 4.22
C LYS A 43 0.93 7.50 4.49
N GLN A 44 0.58 8.78 4.68
CA GLN A 44 -0.81 9.20 4.92
C GLN A 44 -1.74 8.88 3.76
N LYS A 45 -1.24 8.91 2.52
CA LYS A 45 -2.03 8.56 1.34
C LYS A 45 -2.19 7.05 1.14
N VAL A 46 -1.09 6.30 1.29
CA VAL A 46 -1.05 4.88 0.89
C VAL A 46 -1.55 3.95 1.99
N LEU A 47 -1.34 4.27 3.27
CA LEU A 47 -1.77 3.39 4.37
C LEU A 47 -3.27 3.09 4.36
N PRO A 48 -4.19 4.07 4.17
CA PRO A 48 -5.62 3.79 4.10
C PRO A 48 -5.99 2.84 2.94
N GLU A 49 -5.33 2.97 1.79
CA GLU A 49 -5.56 2.09 0.63
C GLU A 49 -5.09 0.65 0.92
N ILE A 50 -3.94 0.50 1.58
CA ILE A 50 -3.43 -0.80 2.05
C ILE A 50 -4.41 -1.43 3.05
N GLU A 51 -4.86 -0.66 4.04
CA GLU A 51 -5.80 -1.12 5.07
C GLU A 51 -7.11 -1.61 4.44
N ALA A 52 -7.72 -0.80 3.57
CA ALA A 52 -8.95 -1.16 2.88
C ALA A 52 -8.79 -2.45 2.07
N THR A 53 -7.66 -2.61 1.38
CA THR A 53 -7.34 -3.81 0.59
C THR A 53 -7.26 -5.06 1.47
N LEU A 54 -6.52 -4.98 2.58
CA LEU A 54 -6.36 -6.10 3.51
C LEU A 54 -7.70 -6.48 4.18
N LEU A 55 -8.49 -5.48 4.59
CA LEU A 55 -9.81 -5.72 5.17
C LEU A 55 -10.77 -6.38 4.17
N ALA A 56 -10.81 -5.90 2.93
CA ALA A 56 -11.63 -6.50 1.87
C ALA A 56 -11.23 -7.96 1.61
N GLN A 57 -9.93 -8.26 1.61
CA GLN A 57 -9.45 -9.62 1.46
C GLN A 57 -9.89 -10.51 2.63
N ALA A 58 -9.68 -10.08 3.87
CA ALA A 58 -10.07 -10.84 5.05
C ALA A 58 -11.59 -11.14 5.06
N GLN A 59 -12.42 -10.16 4.69
CA GLN A 59 -13.87 -10.35 4.57
C GLN A 59 -14.25 -11.34 3.47
N ASN A 60 -13.58 -11.28 2.32
CA ASN A 60 -13.81 -12.22 1.22
C ASN A 60 -13.44 -13.66 1.62
N GLU A 61 -12.32 -13.84 2.32
CA GLU A 61 -11.90 -15.14 2.83
C GLU A 61 -12.87 -15.70 3.87
N PHE A 62 -13.30 -14.86 4.81
CA PHE A 62 -14.30 -15.22 5.79
C PHE A 62 -15.62 -15.65 5.14
N THR A 63 -16.12 -14.85 4.19
CA THR A 63 -17.36 -15.15 3.47
C THR A 63 -17.27 -16.46 2.69
N LYS A 64 -16.13 -16.75 2.06
CA LYS A 64 -15.88 -18.03 1.36
C LYS A 64 -15.87 -19.21 2.32
N LYS A 65 -15.32 -19.06 3.52
CA LYS A 65 -15.33 -20.10 4.57
C LYS A 65 -16.75 -20.38 5.05
N VAL A 66 -17.53 -19.34 5.34
CA VAL A 66 -18.92 -19.49 5.79
C VAL A 66 -19.82 -20.12 4.73
N LYS A 67 -19.66 -19.75 3.43
CA LYS A 67 -20.46 -20.34 2.34
C LYS A 67 -20.11 -21.80 2.00
N LYS A 68 -18.95 -22.29 2.46
CA LYS A 68 -18.51 -23.68 2.25
C LYS A 68 -18.92 -24.63 3.39
N ASN A 69 -19.40 -24.08 4.51
CA ASN A 69 -19.97 -24.81 5.64
C ASN A 69 -21.51 -24.77 5.57
#